data_AF-A0A223D4M6-F1
#
_entry.id   AF-A0A223D4M6-F1
#
_cell.length_a   1.000
_cell.length_b   1.000
_cell.length_c   1.000
_cell.angle_alpha   90.00
_cell.angle_beta   90.00
_cell.angle_gamma   90.00
#
_symmetry.space_group_name_H-M   'P 1'
#
loop_
_entity.id
_entity.type
_entity.pdbx_description
1 polymer ?
#
loop_
_entity_poly.entity_id
_entity_poly.type
_entity_poly.pdbx_seq_one_letter_code
_entity_poly.pdbx_strand_id
1 'polypeptide(L)'
;MRMEGGTFHDFFYQTFGNQPYPYQELVATEVLQDKNVVLVAPTGAGKTWAALAPFLYSKQIGKPIADRVIYALPVRALASSLHRSTKELVEKKFGLKVTLQMGNQPSDPFFQGDIVFTTIDQLLSAYIGLAYGTSSSSS
;
A
#
# COMPACT_ATOMS: atom_id res chain seq x y z
N MET A 1 25.44 13.89 -1.30
CA MET A 1 25.30 13.06 -2.51
C MET A 1 23.89 13.26 -3.04
N ARG A 2 23.71 14.07 -4.09
CA ARG A 2 22.41 14.30 -4.74
C ARG A 2 22.15 13.10 -5.66
N MET A 3 21.08 12.35 -5.42
CA MET A 3 20.63 11.28 -6.31
C MET A 3 19.53 11.81 -7.22
N GLU A 4 19.45 11.30 -8.45
CA GLU A 4 18.59 11.79 -9.54
C GLU A 4 17.06 11.54 -9.35
N GLY A 5 16.63 11.14 -8.16
CA GLY A 5 15.23 11.18 -7.72
C GLY A 5 15.13 12.16 -6.57
N GLY A 6 14.26 13.18 -6.68
CA GLY A 6 14.08 14.22 -5.67
C GLY A 6 13.87 13.69 -4.24
N THR A 7 13.92 14.60 -3.26
CA THR A 7 13.70 14.23 -1.86
C THR A 7 12.28 13.67 -1.66
N PHE A 8 12.05 12.96 -0.55
CA PHE A 8 10.69 12.50 -0.20
C PHE A 8 9.70 13.68 -0.13
N HIS A 9 10.15 14.86 0.31
CA HIS A 9 9.36 16.09 0.29
C HIS A 9 8.95 16.51 -1.12
N ASP A 10 9.90 16.53 -2.06
CA ASP A 10 9.64 16.92 -3.45
C ASP A 10 8.63 15.95 -4.09
N PHE A 11 8.85 14.65 -3.87
CA PHE A 11 7.93 13.60 -4.28
C PHE A 11 6.53 13.81 -3.71
N PHE A 12 6.43 14.04 -2.41
CA PHE A 12 5.14 14.16 -1.71
C PHE A 12 4.38 15.39 -2.21
N TYR A 13 5.07 16.52 -2.37
CA TYR A 13 4.49 17.74 -2.92
C TYR A 13 4.02 17.57 -4.36
N GLN A 14 4.83 16.97 -5.23
CA GLN A 14 4.46 16.72 -6.63
C GLN A 14 3.30 15.72 -6.76
N THR A 15 3.18 14.79 -5.82
CA THR A 15 2.14 13.75 -5.84
C THR A 15 0.81 14.28 -5.30
N PHE A 16 0.82 14.94 -4.14
CA PHE A 16 -0.38 15.27 -3.36
C PHE A 16 -0.71 16.77 -3.34
N GLY A 17 0.21 17.65 -3.76
CA GLY A 17 0.00 19.10 -3.80
C GLY A 17 0.20 19.82 -2.46
N ASN A 18 0.61 19.11 -1.41
CA ASN A 18 0.92 19.66 -0.09
C ASN A 18 2.21 19.05 0.47
N GLN A 19 2.80 19.69 1.48
CA GLN A 19 3.94 19.11 2.20
C GLN A 19 3.47 17.94 3.08
N PRO A 20 4.33 16.92 3.30
CA PRO A 20 4.03 15.87 4.26
C PRO A 20 3.97 16.44 5.66
N TYR A 21 3.17 15.82 6.53
CA TYR A 21 3.24 16.10 7.96
C TYR A 21 4.52 15.49 8.55
N PRO A 22 5.06 16.04 9.64
CA PRO A 22 6.29 15.51 10.27
C PRO A 22 6.21 14.01 10.61
N TYR A 23 5.03 13.53 11.01
CA TYR A 23 4.85 12.11 11.29
C TYR A 23 4.87 11.24 10.02
N GLN A 24 4.47 11.76 8.86
CA GLN A 24 4.50 11.04 7.58
C GLN A 24 5.95 10.90 7.09
N GLU A 25 6.79 11.93 7.28
CA GLU A 25 8.23 11.87 7.02
C GLU A 25 8.93 10.86 7.92
N LEU A 26 8.57 10.81 9.20
CA LEU A 26 9.10 9.82 10.14
C LEU A 26 8.72 8.40 9.72
N VAL A 27 7.44 8.16 9.42
CA VAL A 27 6.99 6.85 8.89
C VAL A 27 7.77 6.49 7.63
N ALA A 28 7.94 7.43 6.70
CA ALA A 28 8.70 7.16 5.48
C ALA A 28 10.15 6.81 5.76
N THR A 29 10.81 7.52 6.66
CA THR A 29 12.20 7.26 7.05
C THR A 29 12.36 5.87 7.65
N GLU A 30 11.49 5.48 8.58
CA GLU A 30 11.56 4.17 9.23
C GLU A 30 11.21 3.03 8.24
N VAL A 31 10.16 3.19 7.44
CA VAL A 31 9.73 2.18 6.45
C VAL A 31 10.75 1.99 5.33
N LEU A 32 11.36 3.07 4.83
CA LEU A 32 12.41 2.98 3.81
C LEU A 32 13.71 2.34 4.35
N GLN A 33 13.84 2.24 5.67
CA GLN A 33 14.91 1.50 6.36
C GLN A 33 14.50 0.07 6.74
N ASP A 34 13.41 -0.45 6.18
CA ASP A 34 12.90 -1.80 6.44
C ASP A 34 12.51 -2.05 7.92
N LYS A 35 12.05 -0.99 8.61
CA LYS A 35 11.59 -1.10 9.99
C LYS A 35 10.08 -1.19 10.08
N ASN A 36 9.62 -1.97 11.08
CA ASN A 36 8.21 -2.06 11.43
C ASN A 36 7.75 -0.81 12.18
N VAL A 37 6.63 -0.23 11.75
CA VAL A 37 6.09 1.01 12.33
C VAL A 37 4.68 0.80 12.87
N VAL A 38 4.46 1.22 14.12
CA VAL A 38 3.12 1.36 14.70
C VAL A 38 2.73 2.83 14.67
N LEU A 39 1.84 3.20 13.74
CA LEU A 39 1.37 4.57 13.56
C LEU A 39 0.12 4.83 14.39
N VAL A 40 0.22 5.75 15.36
CA VAL A 40 -0.93 6.27 16.12
C VAL A 40 -1.20 7.70 15.69
N ALA A 41 -2.34 7.92 15.03
CA ALA A 41 -2.80 9.26 14.65
C ALA A 41 -4.33 9.30 14.61
N PRO A 42 -4.98 10.48 14.71
CA PRO A 42 -6.43 10.63 14.58
C PRO A 42 -6.96 10.23 13.18
N THR A 43 -8.25 9.93 13.08
CA THR A 43 -8.93 9.78 11.78
C THR A 43 -8.82 11.09 10.98
N GLY A 44 -8.76 10.99 9.66
CA GLY A 44 -8.58 12.17 8.78
C GLY A 44 -7.15 12.75 8.76
N ALA A 45 -6.23 12.29 9.61
CA ALA A 45 -4.87 12.86 9.66
C ALA A 45 -4.00 12.57 8.41
N GLY A 46 -4.42 11.64 7.54
CA GLY A 46 -3.64 11.24 6.36
C GLY A 46 -2.86 9.92 6.51
N LYS A 47 -3.30 9.03 7.41
CA LYS A 47 -2.64 7.73 7.67
C LYS A 47 -2.49 6.85 6.43
N THR A 48 -3.46 6.86 5.51
CA THR A 48 -3.39 6.08 4.27
C THR A 48 -2.17 6.46 3.45
N TRP A 49 -1.95 7.76 3.24
CA TRP A 49 -0.78 8.24 2.51
C TRP A 49 0.51 8.10 3.32
N ALA A 50 0.45 8.18 4.65
CA ALA A 50 1.60 7.86 5.50
C ALA A 50 2.12 6.44 5.24
N ALA A 51 1.21 5.48 5.05
CA ALA A 51 1.56 4.08 4.78
C ALA A 51 1.94 3.81 3.31
N LEU A 52 1.27 4.46 2.35
CA LEU A 52 1.48 4.19 0.92
C LEU A 52 2.61 5.00 0.28
N ALA A 53 2.83 6.24 0.72
CA ALA A 53 3.83 7.14 0.13
C ALA A 53 5.26 6.56 0.11
N PRO A 54 5.75 5.84 1.14
CA PRO A 54 7.09 5.26 1.12
C PRO A 54 7.25 4.22 0.01
N PHE A 55 6.23 3.36 -0.19
CA PHE A 55 6.21 2.38 -1.28
C PHE A 55 6.21 3.07 -2.65
N LEU A 56 5.34 4.06 -2.86
CA LEU A 56 5.26 4.81 -4.12
C LEU A 56 6.58 5.54 -4.42
N TYR A 57 7.15 6.20 -3.42
CA TYR A 57 8.45 6.86 -3.52
C TYR A 57 9.55 5.88 -3.93
N SER A 58 9.59 4.72 -3.27
CA SER A 58 10.58 3.66 -3.54
C SER A 58 10.52 3.18 -5.01
N LYS A 59 9.31 3.05 -5.57
CA LYS A 59 9.10 2.69 -6.98
C LYS A 59 9.56 3.83 -7.90
N GLN A 60 9.23 5.08 -7.59
CA GLN A 60 9.60 6.24 -8.41
C GLN A 60 11.12 6.44 -8.50
N ILE A 61 11.86 6.19 -7.41
CA ILE A 61 13.33 6.33 -7.40
C ILE A 61 14.08 5.06 -7.87
N GLY A 62 13.36 4.04 -8.34
CA GLY A 62 13.95 2.79 -8.82
C GLY A 62 14.59 1.93 -7.71
N LYS A 63 14.18 2.09 -6.45
CA LYS A 63 14.66 1.33 -5.30
C LYS A 63 13.47 0.71 -4.54
N PRO A 64 12.71 -0.22 -5.15
CA PRO A 64 11.51 -0.77 -4.54
C PRO A 64 11.82 -1.45 -3.21
N ILE A 65 11.08 -1.09 -2.17
CA ILE A 65 11.16 -1.75 -0.84
C ILE A 65 10.30 -3.01 -0.74
N ALA A 66 9.36 -3.19 -1.68
CA ALA A 66 8.48 -4.34 -1.75
C ALA A 66 7.98 -4.54 -3.19
N ASP A 67 7.55 -5.77 -3.49
CA ASP A 67 6.87 -6.07 -4.75
C ASP A 67 5.49 -5.44 -4.79
N ARG A 68 4.72 -5.58 -3.70
CA ARG A 68 3.34 -5.10 -3.55
C ARG A 68 3.01 -4.68 -2.12
N VAL A 69 1.91 -3.95 -1.97
CA VAL A 69 1.32 -3.58 -0.68
C VAL A 69 -0.02 -4.27 -0.49
N ILE A 70 -0.22 -4.92 0.66
CA ILE A 70 -1.52 -5.44 1.09
C ILE A 70 -2.05 -4.54 2.20
N TYR A 71 -3.08 -3.75 1.89
CA TYR A 71 -3.71 -2.83 2.83
C TYR A 71 -4.94 -3.49 3.47
N ALA A 72 -4.73 -4.15 4.61
CA ALA A 72 -5.77 -4.89 5.33
C ALA A 72 -6.57 -3.97 6.28
N LEU A 73 -7.90 -4.03 6.18
CA LEU A 73 -8.82 -3.17 6.90
C LEU A 73 -9.87 -3.97 7.69
N PRO A 74 -10.39 -3.44 8.82
CA PRO A 74 -11.37 -4.16 9.63
C PRO A 74 -12.76 -4.22 8.98
N VAL A 75 -13.13 -3.26 8.12
CA VAL A 75 -14.48 -3.17 7.55
C VAL A 75 -14.46 -2.94 6.04
N ARG A 76 -15.37 -3.61 5.33
CA ARG A 76 -15.48 -3.59 3.85
C ARG A 76 -15.74 -2.19 3.29
N ALA A 77 -16.64 -1.43 3.91
CA ALA A 77 -16.97 -0.08 3.46
C ALA A 77 -15.75 0.86 3.46
N LEU A 78 -14.86 0.70 4.45
CA LEU A 78 -13.61 1.46 4.52
C LEU A 78 -12.62 1.02 3.44
N ALA A 79 -12.51 -0.28 3.18
CA ALA A 79 -11.69 -0.82 2.08
C ALA A 79 -12.14 -0.29 0.72
N SER A 80 -13.45 -0.36 0.42
CA SER A 80 -14.00 0.21 -0.82
C SER A 80 -13.79 1.71 -0.93
N SER A 81 -13.96 2.45 0.17
CA SER A 81 -13.78 3.90 0.17
C SER A 81 -12.32 4.29 -0.10
N LEU A 82 -11.37 3.64 0.58
CA LEU A 82 -9.94 3.92 0.41
C LEU A 82 -9.42 3.43 -0.94
N HIS A 83 -9.90 2.29 -1.44
CA HIS A 83 -9.63 1.83 -2.80
C HIS A 83 -10.02 2.88 -3.82
N ARG A 84 -11.27 3.36 -3.77
CA ARG A 84 -11.77 4.38 -4.70
C ARG A 84 -10.97 5.68 -4.63
N SER A 85 -10.62 6.17 -3.43
CA SER A 85 -9.86 7.41 -3.29
C SER A 85 -8.39 7.29 -3.71
N THR A 86 -7.82 6.08 -3.67
CA THR A 86 -6.40 5.84 -3.97
C THR A 86 -6.19 5.47 -5.43
N LYS A 87 -7.11 4.69 -6.01
CA LYS A 87 -6.97 4.07 -7.33
C LYS A 87 -6.65 5.08 -8.42
N GLU A 88 -7.47 6.12 -8.56
CA GLU A 88 -7.33 7.07 -9.67
C GLU A 88 -5.98 7.80 -9.63
N LEU A 89 -5.58 8.26 -8.44
CA LEU A 89 -4.30 8.96 -8.29
C LEU A 89 -3.13 8.03 -8.61
N VAL A 90 -3.15 6.81 -8.07
CA VAL A 90 -2.02 5.88 -8.20
C VAL A 90 -1.89 5.34 -9.62
N GLU A 91 -3.00 4.87 -10.22
CA GLU A 91 -2.98 4.35 -11.58
C GLU A 91 -2.57 5.43 -12.59
N LYS A 92 -3.05 6.68 -12.42
CA LYS A 92 -2.74 7.77 -13.35
C LYS A 92 -1.31 8.30 -13.21
N LYS A 93 -0.80 8.46 -11.98
CA LYS A 93 0.54 9.04 -11.75
C LYS A 93 1.68 8.02 -11.82
N PHE A 94 1.42 6.77 -11.44
CA PHE A 94 2.47 5.75 -11.29
C PHE A 94 2.30 4.55 -12.22
N GLY A 95 1.15 4.40 -12.90
CA GLY A 95 0.89 3.23 -13.74
C GLY A 95 0.78 1.93 -12.95
N LEU A 96 0.63 2.01 -11.62
CA LEU A 96 0.54 0.85 -10.72
C LEU A 96 -0.92 0.41 -10.57
N LYS A 97 -1.16 -0.89 -10.58
CA LYS A 97 -2.50 -1.49 -10.51
C LYS A 97 -3.01 -1.49 -9.07
N VAL A 98 -4.16 -0.85 -8.82
CA VAL A 98 -4.77 -0.80 -7.49
C VAL A 98 -6.06 -1.62 -7.46
N THR A 99 -6.03 -2.73 -6.72
CA THR A 99 -7.12 -3.71 -6.68
C THR A 99 -7.84 -3.73 -5.34
N LEU A 100 -9.04 -4.33 -5.34
CA LEU A 100 -9.85 -4.54 -4.16
C LEU A 100 -10.23 -6.03 -4.08
N GLN A 101 -9.80 -6.70 -3.02
CA GLN A 101 -10.05 -8.12 -2.83
C GLN A 101 -10.89 -8.33 -1.58
N MET A 102 -12.15 -8.72 -1.77
CA MET A 102 -13.11 -9.05 -0.71
C MET A 102 -13.95 -10.24 -1.18
N GLY A 103 -14.39 -11.13 -0.27
CA GLY A 103 -15.01 -12.41 -0.65
C GLY A 103 -16.17 -12.36 -1.65
N ASN A 104 -16.89 -11.24 -1.73
CA ASN A 104 -18.04 -11.05 -2.63
C ASN A 104 -17.67 -10.25 -3.91
N GLN A 105 -16.45 -9.73 -4.01
CA GLN A 105 -15.92 -8.97 -5.14
C GLN A 105 -14.48 -9.43 -5.41
N PRO A 106 -14.33 -10.55 -6.13
CA PRO A 106 -13.03 -11.18 -6.36
C PRO A 106 -12.32 -10.50 -7.54
N SER A 107 -12.15 -9.18 -7.51
CA SER A 107 -11.47 -8.48 -8.60
C SER A 107 -9.98 -8.85 -8.68
N ASP A 108 -9.45 -9.45 -7.61
CA ASP A 108 -8.07 -9.93 -7.53
C ASP A 108 -7.91 -11.12 -6.57
N PRO A 109 -8.38 -12.33 -6.94
CA PRO A 109 -8.40 -13.51 -6.08
C PRO A 109 -7.04 -13.90 -5.50
N PHE A 110 -5.99 -13.58 -6.26
CA PHE A 110 -4.60 -13.97 -5.99
C PHE A 110 -3.73 -12.79 -5.54
N PHE A 111 -4.33 -11.63 -5.20
CA PHE A 111 -3.62 -10.45 -4.71
C PHE A 111 -2.48 -9.99 -5.63
N GLN A 112 -2.72 -9.99 -6.95
CA GLN A 112 -1.75 -9.66 -8.01
C GLN A 112 -1.58 -8.15 -8.27
N GLY A 113 -2.43 -7.29 -7.70
CA GLY A 113 -2.25 -5.84 -7.76
C GLY A 113 -0.98 -5.37 -7.06
N ASP A 114 -0.45 -4.22 -7.48
CA ASP A 114 0.68 -3.56 -6.82
C ASP A 114 0.28 -3.01 -5.45
N ILE A 115 -0.97 -2.55 -5.33
CA ILE A 115 -1.61 -2.17 -4.06
C ILE A 115 -2.96 -2.85 -3.98
N VAL A 116 -3.13 -3.74 -3.01
CA VAL A 116 -4.35 -4.52 -2.81
C VAL A 116 -5.04 -4.07 -1.53
N PHE A 117 -6.21 -3.46 -1.66
CA PHE A 117 -7.10 -3.20 -0.53
C PHE A 117 -7.88 -4.47 -0.21
N THR A 118 -7.95 -4.84 1.06
CA THR A 118 -8.66 -6.06 1.49
C THR A 118 -9.17 -5.92 2.92
N THR A 119 -9.95 -6.89 3.37
CA THR A 119 -10.32 -7.00 4.79
C THR A 119 -9.44 -8.02 5.51
N ILE A 120 -9.30 -7.87 6.83
CA ILE A 120 -8.48 -8.75 7.66
C ILE A 120 -8.96 -10.21 7.53
N ASP A 121 -10.28 -10.45 7.56
CA ASP A 121 -10.88 -11.78 7.38
C ASP A 121 -10.58 -12.38 6.02
N GLN A 122 -10.62 -11.59 4.94
CA GLN A 122 -10.33 -12.07 3.60
C GLN A 122 -8.85 -12.41 3.42
N LEU A 123 -7.97 -11.56 3.96
CA LEU A 123 -6.52 -11.81 3.93
C LEU A 123 -6.16 -13.09 4.67
N LEU A 124 -6.72 -13.28 5.88
CA LEU A 124 -6.50 -14.50 6.67
C LEU A 124 -7.07 -15.72 5.95
N SER A 125 -8.27 -15.62 5.38
CA SER A 125 -8.88 -16.71 4.61
C SER A 125 -8.04 -17.10 3.40
N ALA A 126 -7.49 -16.13 2.67
CA ALA A 126 -6.61 -16.38 1.54
C ALA A 126 -5.27 -16.99 1.98
N TYR A 127 -4.68 -16.52 3.07
CA TYR A 127 -3.44 -17.07 3.62
C TYR A 127 -3.61 -18.54 4.02
N ILE A 128 -4.71 -18.85 4.72
CA ILE A 128 -5.06 -20.22 5.12
C ILE A 128 -5.35 -21.08 3.89
N GLY A 129 -6.16 -20.59 2.95
CA GLY A 129 -6.52 -21.33 1.73
C GLY A 129 -5.32 -21.61 0.82
N LEU A 130 -4.39 -20.66 0.69
CA LEU A 130 -3.13 -20.85 -0.05
C LEU A 130 -2.21 -21.85 0.67
N ALA A 131 -2.13 -21.81 2.01
CA ALA A 131 -1.34 -22.78 2.78
C ALA A 131 -1.82 -24.23 2.53
N TYR A 132 -3.14 -24.46 2.52
CA TYR A 132 -3.71 -25.77 2.16
C TYR A 132 -3.53 -26.14 0.68
N GLY A 133 -3.50 -25.16 -0.22
CA GLY A 133 -3.21 -25.40 -1.65
C GLY A 133 -1.76 -25.81 -1.95
N THR A 134 -0.84 -25.57 -1.02
CA THR A 134 0.58 -25.95 -1.14
C THR A 134 0.94 -27.27 -0.45
N SER A 135 -0.01 -27.95 0.19
CA SER A 135 0.19 -29.32 0.69
C SER A 135 -0.14 -30.35 -0.40
N SER A 136 0.91 -30.78 -1.10
CA SER A 136 1.04 -31.98 -1.96
C SER A 136 0.21 -32.10 -3.25
N SER A 137 0.93 -32.05 -4.38
CA SER A 137 0.99 -33.19 -5.32
C SER A 137 2.36 -33.22 -6.00
N SER A 138 3.39 -33.55 -5.24
CA SER A 138 4.61 -34.15 -5.78
C SER A 138 4.32 -35.64 -5.95
N SER A 139 4.11 -36.08 -7.18
CA SER A 139 4.13 -37.48 -7.60
C SER A 139 4.78 -37.54 -8.97
#